data_AF-A0A8S3XW22-F1
#
_entry.id   AF-A0A8S3XW22-F1
#
_cell.length_a   1.000
_cell.length_b   1.000
_cell.length_c   1.000
_cell.angle_alpha   90.00
_cell.angle_beta   90.00
_cell.angle_gamma   90.00
#
_symmetry.space_group_name_H-M   'P 1'
#
loop_
_entity.id
_entity.type
_entity.pdbx_description
1 polymer ?
#
loop_
_entity_poly.entity_id
_entity_poly.type
_entity_poly.pdbx_seq_one_letter_code
_entity_poly.pdbx_strand_id
1 'polypeptide(L)' 'MVRFVTITPEMGAAVLQHLRDSFFADEPLNKAVSLCERGQPHAALEGLCTATMADGLSVAAIDDDTVLGVALNGIL' A
#
# COMPACT_ATOMS: atom_id res chain seq x y z
N MET A 1 19.62 -6.90 1.57
CA MET A 1 19.23 -7.98 0.62
C MET A 1 17.72 -8.03 0.56
N VAL A 2 17.14 -7.91 -0.64
CA VAL A 2 15.67 -7.88 -0.80
C VAL A 2 15.06 -9.22 -0.40
N ARG A 3 14.04 -9.17 0.45
CA ARG A 3 13.21 -10.31 0.87
C ARG A 3 11.76 -10.05 0.49
N PHE A 4 11.05 -11.12 0.14
CA PHE A 4 9.61 -11.07 -0.08
C PHE A 4 8.92 -11.73 1.12
N VAL A 5 8.01 -10.99 1.77
CA VAL A 5 7.31 -11.44 2.98
C VAL A 5 5.82 -11.18 2.84
N THR A 6 5.01 -12.05 3.43
CA THR A 6 3.58 -11.77 3.61
C THR A 6 3.43 -10.55 4.52
N ILE A 7 2.58 -9.61 4.13
CA ILE A 7 2.29 -8.41 4.91
C ILE A 7 1.55 -8.83 6.19
N THR A 8 2.07 -8.40 7.34
CA THR A 8 1.43 -8.60 8.65
C THR A 8 0.75 -7.30 9.12
N PRO A 9 -0.16 -7.36 10.11
CA PRO A 9 -0.84 -6.16 10.63
C PRO A 9 0.12 -5.07 11.12
N GLU A 10 1.27 -5.46 11.69
CA GLU A 10 2.29 -4.53 12.21
C GLU A 10 2.95 -3.71 11.09
N MET A 11 2.99 -4.25 9.87
CA MET A 11 3.55 -3.57 8.69
C MET A 11 2.57 -2.57 8.07
N GLY A 12 1.30 -2.58 8.47
CA GLY A 12 0.23 -1.84 7.79
C GLY A 12 0.51 -0.35 7.65
N ALA A 13 1.04 0.30 8.70
CA ALA A 13 1.39 1.72 8.67
C ALA A 13 2.50 2.03 7.66
N ALA A 14 3.54 1.19 7.58
CA ALA A 14 4.64 1.35 6.64
C ALA A 14 4.19 1.13 5.19
N VAL A 15 3.31 0.13 4.96
CA VAL A 15 2.72 -0.13 3.64
C VAL A 15 1.83 1.01 3.19
N LEU A 16 0.95 1.52 4.06
CA LEU A 16 0.10 2.67 3.72
C LEU A 16 0.93 3.91 3.41
N GLN A 17 1.99 4.17 4.20
CA GLN A 17 2.87 5.29 3.93
C GLN A 17 3.57 5.14 2.57
N HIS A 18 4.09 3.95 2.27
CA HIS A 18 4.68 3.65 0.95
C HIS A 18 3.68 3.95 -0.18
N LEU A 19 2.42 3.53 -0.06
CA LEU A 19 1.39 3.77 -1.09
C LEU A 19 1.02 5.26 -1.24
N ARG A 20 0.98 6.03 -0.16
CA ARG A 20 0.79 7.49 -0.23
C ARG A 20 1.91 8.17 -1.00
N ASP A 21 3.14 7.73 -0.77
CA ASP A 21 4.33 8.37 -1.35
C ASP A 21 4.57 7.95 -2.81
N SER A 22 4.20 6.71 -3.18
CA SER A 22 4.60 6.11 -4.47
C SER A 22 3.47 5.72 -5.42
N PHE A 23 2.22 5.55 -4.94
CA PHE A 23 1.15 4.95 -5.74
C PHE A 23 -0.12 5.81 -5.85
N PHE A 24 -0.72 6.25 -4.73
CA PHE A 24 -2.09 6.80 -4.74
C PHE A 24 -2.26 8.00 -5.69
N ALA A 25 -1.34 8.96 -5.67
CA ALA A 25 -1.41 10.15 -6.53
C ALA A 25 -0.94 9.91 -7.97
N ASP A 26 -0.27 8.79 -8.23
CA ASP A 26 0.29 8.44 -9.55
C ASP A 26 -0.53 7.40 -10.30
N GLU A 27 -1.44 6.69 -9.63
CA GLU A 27 -2.35 5.76 -10.27
C GLU A 27 -3.17 6.50 -11.35
N PRO A 28 -3.25 5.98 -12.59
CA PRO A 28 -3.81 6.71 -13.73
C PRO A 28 -5.19 7.34 -13.52
N LEU A 29 -6.13 6.63 -12.89
CA LEU A 29 -7.48 7.13 -12.65
C LEU A 29 -7.50 8.15 -11.51
N ASN A 30 -6.81 7.86 -10.41
CA ASN A 30 -6.68 8.78 -9.28
C ASN A 30 -6.08 10.12 -9.73
N LYS A 31 -5.03 10.06 -10.55
CA LYS A 31 -4.36 11.24 -11.11
C LYS A 31 -5.26 12.01 -12.07
N ALA A 32 -5.98 11.31 -12.95
CA ALA A 32 -6.86 11.95 -13.93
C ALA A 32 -7.97 12.81 -13.29
N VAL A 33 -8.42 12.43 -12.09
CA VAL A 33 -9.47 13.17 -11.35
C VAL A 33 -8.92 13.99 -10.18
N SER A 34 -7.59 14.10 -10.03
CA SER A 34 -6.95 14.76 -8.90
C SER A 34 -7.47 14.27 -7.54
N LEU A 35 -7.62 12.94 -7.40
CA LEU A 35 -8.28 12.32 -6.24
C LEU A 35 -7.55 12.58 -4.92
N CYS A 36 -6.22 12.61 -4.93
CA CYS A 36 -5.40 12.87 -3.75
C CYS A 36 -4.05 13.49 -4.13
N GLU A 37 -3.39 14.08 -3.14
CA GLU A 37 -2.04 14.62 -3.27
C GLU A 37 -0.99 13.61 -2.78
N ARG A 38 0.20 13.64 -3.38
CA ARG A 38 1.29 12.72 -3.00
C ARG A 38 1.65 12.90 -1.52
N GLY A 39 1.78 11.79 -0.80
CA GLY A 39 2.11 11.74 0.62
C GLY A 39 0.95 12.09 1.54
N GLN A 40 -0.18 12.59 1.02
CA GLN A 40 -1.36 12.89 1.82
C GLN A 40 -2.24 11.66 2.01
N PRO A 41 -2.90 11.52 3.17
CA PRO A 41 -3.81 10.42 3.40
C PRO A 41 -5.11 10.59 2.60
N HIS A 42 -5.72 9.47 2.20
CA HIS A 42 -7.04 9.46 1.57
C HIS A 42 -7.90 8.32 2.15
N ALA A 43 -8.91 8.68 2.95
CA ALA A 43 -9.64 7.75 3.81
C ALA A 43 -10.21 6.52 3.07
N ALA A 44 -10.81 6.72 1.89
CA ALA A 44 -11.40 5.60 1.13
C ALA A 44 -10.34 4.66 0.53
N LEU A 45 -9.19 5.20 0.09
CA LEU A 45 -8.12 4.40 -0.49
C LEU A 45 -7.43 3.58 0.61
N GLU A 46 -7.14 4.22 1.75
CA GLU A 46 -6.53 3.55 2.90
C GLU A 46 -7.46 2.53 3.55
N GLY A 47 -8.75 2.83 3.64
CA GLY A 47 -9.75 1.89 4.13
C GLY A 47 -9.80 0.63 3.28
N LEU A 48 -9.81 0.78 1.95
CA LEU A 48 -9.75 -0.35 1.02
C LEU A 48 -8.45 -1.14 1.20
N CYS A 49 -7.29 -0.49 1.14
CA CYS A 49 -6.01 -1.17 1.29
C CYS A 49 -5.88 -1.89 2.65
N THR A 50 -6.38 -1.29 3.74
CA THR A 50 -6.38 -1.91 5.06
C THR A 50 -7.25 -3.15 5.10
N ALA A 51 -8.46 -3.09 4.52
CA ALA A 51 -9.33 -4.25 4.40
C ALA A 51 -8.69 -5.36 3.55
N THR A 52 -8.09 -5.01 2.40
CA THR A 52 -7.39 -5.96 1.52
C THR A 52 -6.18 -6.62 2.21
N MET A 53 -5.40 -5.87 2.99
CA MET A 53 -4.29 -6.46 3.76
C MET A 53 -4.77 -7.44 4.82
N ALA A 54 -5.96 -7.23 5.40
CA ALA A 54 -6.52 -8.10 6.44
C ALA A 54 -6.85 -9.51 5.93
N ASP A 55 -6.99 -9.71 4.62
CA ASP A 55 -7.18 -11.03 4.01
C ASP A 55 -5.92 -11.92 4.11
N GLY A 56 -4.75 -11.35 4.46
CA GLY A 56 -3.53 -12.12 4.72
C GLY A 56 -2.84 -12.70 3.48
N LEU A 57 -3.23 -12.24 2.28
CA LEU A 57 -2.69 -12.70 0.99
C LEU A 57 -1.71 -11.72 0.35
N SER A 58 -1.53 -10.54 0.95
CA SER A 58 -0.71 -9.46 0.41
C SER A 58 0.78 -9.70 0.67
N VAL A 59 1.66 -9.30 -0.26
CA VAL A 59 3.12 -9.53 -0.18
C VAL A 59 3.86 -8.21 -0.31
N ALA A 60 4.91 -8.03 0.49
CA ALA A 60 5.82 -6.89 0.41
C ALA A 60 7.23 -7.34 0.00
N ALA A 61 7.89 -6.53 -0.84
CA ALA A 61 9.33 -6.56 -1.03
C ALA A 61 9.97 -5.61 0.00
N ILE A 62 10.83 -6.16 0.85
CA ILE A 62 11.51 -5.41 1.92
C ILE A 62 13.03 -5.50 1.77
N ASP A 63 13.72 -4.41 2.07
CA ASP A 63 15.18 -4.40 2.28
C ASP A 63 15.47 -3.82 3.66
N ASP A 64 16.08 -4.64 4.51
CA ASP A 64 16.11 -4.46 5.97
C ASP A 64 14.70 -4.23 6.55
N ASP A 65 14.39 -3.00 6.97
CA ASP A 65 13.09 -2.56 7.50
C ASP A 65 12.32 -1.63 6.54
N THR A 66 12.83 -1.44 5.32
CA THR A 66 12.24 -0.53 4.33
C THR A 66 11.34 -1.28 3.34
N VAL A 67 10.10 -0.82 3.18
CA VAL A 67 9.17 -1.31 2.15
C VAL A 67 9.56 -0.73 0.80
N LEU A 68 9.97 -1.59 -0.13
CA LEU A 68 10.36 -1.21 -1.48
C LEU A 68 9.20 -1.31 -2.49
N GLY A 69 8.23 -2.18 -2.21
CA GLY A 69 7.06 -2.40 -3.05
C GLY A 69 6.10 -3.39 -2.44
N VAL A 70 4.84 -3.35 -2.86
CA VAL A 70 3.78 -4.22 -2.34
C VAL A 70 2.87 -4.72 -3.44
N ALA A 71 2.35 -5.94 -3.26
CA ALA A 71 1.24 -6.50 -3.99
C ALA A 71 0.09 -6.73 -2.99
N LEU A 72 -0.92 -5.86 -3.06
CA LEU A 72 -2.13 -6.00 -2.24
C LEU A 72 -3.11 -6.94 -2.93
N ASN A 73 -3.38 -8.08 -2.30
CA ASN A 73 -4.27 -9.12 -2.80
C ASN A 73 -5.41 -9.33 -1.80
N GLY A 74 -6.64 -9.29 -2.28
CA GLY A 74 -7.83 -9.51 -1.47
C GLY A 74 -8.79 -10.53 -2.08
N ILE A 75 -9.79 -10.92 -1.30
CA ILE A 75 -10.85 -11.85 -1.69
C ILE A 75 -12.15 -11.05 -1.92
N LEU A 76 -12.91 -11.43 -2.95
CA LEU A 76 -14.22 -10.83 -3.29
C LEU A 76 -15.38 -11.59 -2.67
#